data_AF-A0A1I9LT04-F1
#
_entry.id   AF-A0A1I9LT04-F1
#
_cell.length_a   1.000
_cell.length_b   1.000
_cell.length_c   1.000
_cell.angle_alpha   90.00
_cell.angle_beta   90.00
_cell.angle_gamma   90.00
#
_symmetry.space_group_name_H-M   'P 1'
#
loop_
_entity.id
_entity.type
_entity.pdbx_description
1 polymer ?
#
loop_
_entity_poly.entity_id
_entity_poly.type
_entity_poly.pdbx_seq_one_letter_code
_entity_poly.pdbx_strand_id
1 'polypeptide(L)'
;MNVPLSSSSTTGKKLPTIEMCMRELDREKAAQYYKDRDDGRTMIDKSGVGQIFPEATVHAHEFEPFGFSMNTVEGFAISTIHVSPQPESSYASFEAVGYDISTDEKLNLVIERVLSCFRPKQFTVAI
;
A
#
# COMPACT_ATOMS: atom_id res chain seq x y z
N MET A 1 8.38 15.76 -9.42
CA MET A 1 9.45 14.92 -10.00
C MET A 1 9.05 13.47 -9.73
N ASN A 2 8.99 12.59 -10.74
CA ASN A 2 8.78 11.15 -10.49
C ASN A 2 10.11 10.57 -9.99
N VAL A 3 10.31 10.52 -8.68
CA VAL A 3 11.45 9.77 -8.12
C VAL A 3 11.12 8.28 -8.30
N PRO A 4 11.93 7.51 -9.04
CA PRO A 4 11.69 6.10 -9.21
C PRO A 4 11.90 5.37 -7.87
N LEU A 5 10.85 4.70 -7.42
CA LEU A 5 10.88 3.72 -6.36
C LEU A 5 11.02 2.35 -7.02
N SER A 6 12.22 2.00 -7.45
CA SER A 6 12.46 0.68 -8.05
C SER A 6 13.05 -0.27 -7.03
N SER A 7 12.89 -1.56 -7.29
CA SER A 7 13.67 -2.58 -6.61
C SER A 7 15.19 -2.35 -6.79
N SER A 8 15.96 -2.59 -5.73
CA SER A 8 17.43 -2.52 -5.80
C SER A 8 17.98 -3.84 -6.34
N SER A 9 18.89 -3.77 -7.32
CA SER A 9 19.69 -4.91 -7.77
C SER A 9 20.99 -5.11 -6.98
N THR A 10 21.28 -4.22 -6.01
CA THR A 10 22.60 -4.22 -5.33
C THR A 10 22.64 -5.23 -4.20
N THR A 11 23.44 -6.28 -4.38
CA THR A 11 23.75 -7.25 -3.33
C THR A 11 24.53 -6.56 -2.20
N GLY A 12 24.07 -6.69 -0.95
CA GLY A 12 24.79 -6.24 0.25
C GLY A 12 24.40 -4.89 0.85
N LYS A 13 23.60 -4.05 0.17
CA LYS A 13 23.04 -2.83 0.80
C LYS A 13 21.86 -3.25 1.69
N LYS A 14 21.95 -3.02 3.01
CA LYS A 14 20.78 -3.12 3.91
C LYS A 14 19.81 -2.00 3.56
N LEU A 15 18.64 -2.36 3.04
CA LEU A 15 17.56 -1.42 2.76
C LEU A 15 16.61 -1.38 3.96
N PRO A 16 16.01 -0.20 4.25
CA PRO A 16 15.00 -0.12 5.31
C PRO A 16 13.77 -0.95 4.93
N THR A 17 13.10 -1.48 5.95
CA THR A 17 11.72 -1.94 5.84
C THR A 17 10.84 -0.79 6.27
N ILE A 18 9.70 -0.58 5.64
CA ILE A 18 8.68 0.35 6.14
C ILE A 18 7.43 -0.42 6.51
N GLU A 19 6.86 -0.10 7.66
CA GLU A 19 5.53 -0.52 8.09
C GLU A 19 4.69 0.72 8.40
N MET A 20 3.45 0.73 7.92
CA MET A 20 2.48 1.79 8.16
C MET A 20 1.18 1.20 8.66
N CYS A 21 0.65 1.78 9.73
CA CYS A 21 -0.67 1.46 10.26
C CYS A 21 -1.55 2.71 10.15
N MET A 22 -2.75 2.57 9.61
CA MET A 22 -3.65 3.67 9.29
C MET A 22 -5.03 3.39 9.86
N ARG A 23 -5.59 4.33 10.63
CA ARG A 23 -6.89 4.20 11.31
C ARG A 23 -7.80 5.35 10.93
N GLU A 24 -9.11 5.11 11.06
CA GLU A 24 -10.15 6.09 10.69
C GLU A 24 -9.94 6.57 9.25
N LEU A 25 -9.96 5.62 8.32
CA LEU A 25 -9.81 5.87 6.89
C LEU A 25 -10.90 6.82 6.38
N ASP A 26 -10.58 7.60 5.34
CA ASP A 26 -11.57 8.41 4.65
C ASP A 26 -12.70 7.53 4.10
N ARG A 27 -13.95 7.98 4.26
CA ARG A 27 -15.14 7.18 3.93
C ARG A 27 -15.22 6.84 2.44
N GLU A 28 -14.84 7.76 1.56
CA GLU A 28 -14.87 7.55 0.10
C GLU A 28 -13.75 6.60 -0.35
N LYS A 29 -12.59 6.69 0.31
CA LYS A 29 -11.46 5.77 0.09
C LYS A 29 -11.75 4.37 0.59
N ALA A 30 -12.27 4.23 1.81
CA ALA A 30 -12.63 2.94 2.39
C ALA A 30 -13.77 2.25 1.61
N ALA A 31 -14.72 3.01 1.07
CA ALA A 31 -15.83 2.49 0.28
C ALA A 31 -15.37 1.67 -0.94
N GLN A 32 -14.17 1.89 -1.47
CA GLN A 32 -13.61 1.16 -2.62
C GLN A 32 -13.30 -0.31 -2.32
N TYR A 33 -13.32 -0.73 -1.05
CA TYR A 33 -12.98 -2.10 -0.61
C TYR A 33 -14.20 -2.87 -0.08
N TYR A 34 -15.41 -2.35 -0.27
CA TYR A 34 -16.63 -3.13 -0.05
C TYR A 34 -16.93 -4.00 -1.26
N LYS A 35 -17.14 -5.30 -1.01
CA LYS A 35 -17.51 -6.25 -2.05
C LYS A 35 -19.00 -6.09 -2.39
N ASP A 36 -19.29 -5.43 -3.51
CA ASP A 36 -20.62 -5.48 -4.14
C ASP A 36 -20.57 -6.38 -5.38
N ARG A 37 -19.73 -6.02 -6.36
CA ARG A 37 -19.42 -6.83 -7.57
C ARG A 37 -17.96 -6.75 -8.01
N ASP A 38 -17.15 -5.99 -7.28
CA ASP A 38 -15.77 -5.73 -7.64
C ASP A 38 -14.90 -6.91 -7.21
N ASP A 39 -14.05 -7.39 -8.11
CA ASP A 39 -12.95 -8.29 -7.79
C ASP A 39 -11.75 -7.48 -7.25
N GLY A 40 -10.76 -8.17 -6.68
CA GLY A 40 -9.54 -7.54 -6.18
C GLY A 40 -8.83 -6.67 -7.22
N ARG A 41 -8.93 -7.00 -8.52
CA ARG A 41 -8.33 -6.18 -9.59
C ARG A 41 -9.03 -4.84 -9.73
N THR A 42 -10.36 -4.83 -9.71
CA THR A 42 -11.17 -3.62 -9.77
C THR A 42 -10.91 -2.73 -8.54
N MET A 43 -10.75 -3.32 -7.36
CA MET A 43 -10.39 -2.58 -6.14
C MET A 43 -9.00 -1.93 -6.25
N ILE A 44 -8.01 -2.57 -6.88
CA ILE A 44 -6.69 -1.97 -7.15
C ILE A 44 -6.83 -0.72 -8.03
N ASP A 45 -7.55 -0.85 -9.15
CA ASP A 45 -7.67 0.21 -10.14
C ASP A 45 -8.43 1.44 -9.58
N LYS A 46 -9.48 1.23 -8.78
CA LYS A 46 -10.27 2.32 -8.17
C LYS A 46 -9.56 3.01 -7.00
N SER A 47 -8.87 2.26 -6.16
CA SER A 47 -8.22 2.82 -4.96
C SER A 47 -6.88 3.50 -5.26
N GLY A 48 -6.24 3.11 -6.36
CA GLY A 48 -4.93 3.63 -6.77
C GLY A 48 -3.75 2.94 -6.06
N VAL A 49 -3.96 1.90 -5.25
CA VAL A 49 -2.87 1.21 -4.54
C VAL A 49 -1.83 0.59 -5.47
N GLY A 50 -2.23 0.23 -6.70
CA GLY A 50 -1.30 -0.24 -7.74
C GLY A 50 -0.30 0.83 -8.19
N GLN A 51 -0.54 2.12 -7.88
CA GLN A 51 0.36 3.22 -8.23
C GLN A 51 1.42 3.52 -7.16
N ILE A 52 1.39 2.79 -6.02
CA ILE A 52 2.46 2.91 -5.02
C ILE A 52 3.79 2.44 -5.64
N PHE A 53 3.77 1.27 -6.29
CA PHE A 53 4.87 0.71 -7.09
C PHE A 53 4.34 0.26 -8.46
N PRO A 54 4.28 1.16 -9.46
CA PRO A 54 3.61 0.90 -10.74
C PRO A 54 4.18 -0.28 -11.56
N GLU A 55 5.46 -0.61 -11.36
CA GLU A 55 6.15 -1.68 -12.08
C GLU A 55 6.03 -3.05 -11.38
N ALA A 56 5.43 -3.09 -10.19
CA ALA A 56 5.30 -4.32 -9.43
C ALA A 56 4.21 -5.22 -10.00
N THR A 57 4.48 -6.53 -10.03
CA THR A 57 3.44 -7.53 -10.30
C THR A 57 2.54 -7.64 -9.07
N VAL A 58 1.22 -7.57 -9.27
CA VAL A 58 0.23 -7.53 -8.19
C VAL A 58 -0.56 -8.83 -8.08
N HIS A 59 -0.86 -9.24 -6.85
CA HIS A 59 -1.83 -10.28 -6.54
C HIS A 59 -2.78 -9.76 -5.45
N ALA A 60 -4.06 -9.61 -5.78
CA ALA A 60 -5.09 -9.11 -4.88
C ALA A 60 -6.12 -10.19 -4.53
N HIS A 61 -6.70 -10.06 -3.34
CA HIS A 61 -7.77 -10.91 -2.85
C HIS A 61 -8.78 -10.07 -2.07
N GLU A 62 -10.04 -10.13 -2.48
CA GLU A 62 -11.18 -9.55 -1.79
C GLU A 62 -11.84 -10.57 -0.84
N PHE A 63 -12.14 -10.13 0.38
CA PHE A 63 -12.74 -10.98 1.42
C PHE A 63 -14.25 -10.74 1.56
N GLU A 64 -14.94 -11.73 2.12
CA GLU A 64 -16.36 -11.63 2.50
C GLU A 64 -16.53 -11.58 4.02
N PRO A 65 -17.45 -10.74 4.55
CA PRO A 65 -18.34 -9.83 3.80
C PRO A 65 -17.64 -8.57 3.24
N PHE A 66 -16.44 -8.25 3.72
CA PHE A 66 -15.64 -7.11 3.26
C PHE A 66 -14.16 -7.36 3.59
N GLY A 67 -13.28 -6.59 2.97
CA GLY A 67 -11.85 -6.61 3.22
C GLY A 67 -11.05 -6.88 1.96
N PHE A 68 -9.77 -6.51 2.00
CA PHE A 68 -8.88 -6.61 0.85
C PHE A 68 -7.46 -6.90 1.31
N SER A 69 -6.78 -7.80 0.61
CA SER A 69 -5.33 -8.01 0.72
C SER A 69 -4.70 -7.86 -0.66
N MET A 70 -3.53 -7.22 -0.72
CA MET A 70 -2.71 -7.18 -1.93
C MET A 70 -1.28 -7.45 -1.56
N ASN A 71 -0.64 -8.33 -2.33
CA ASN A 71 0.81 -8.51 -2.33
C ASN A 71 1.38 -8.05 -3.65
N THR A 72 2.57 -7.48 -3.63
CA THR A 72 3.31 -7.12 -4.83
C THR A 72 4.72 -7.69 -4.82
N VAL A 73 5.25 -7.97 -6.00
CA VAL A 73 6.65 -8.36 -6.22
C VAL A 73 7.22 -7.47 -7.32
N GLU A 74 8.37 -6.86 -7.05
CA GLU A 74 9.18 -6.15 -8.04
C GLU A 74 10.65 -6.54 -7.82
N GLY A 75 11.24 -7.35 -8.71
CA GLY A 75 12.57 -7.90 -8.47
C GLY A 75 12.65 -8.68 -7.15
N PHE A 76 13.50 -8.22 -6.22
CA PHE A 76 13.61 -8.77 -4.85
C PHE A 76 12.75 -8.01 -3.82
N ALA A 77 12.09 -6.93 -4.22
CA ALA A 77 11.26 -6.13 -3.37
C ALA A 77 9.83 -6.70 -3.31
N ILE A 78 9.23 -6.64 -2.13
CA ILE A 78 7.83 -7.02 -1.93
C ILE A 78 7.11 -5.95 -1.13
N SER A 79 5.81 -5.81 -1.36
CA SER A 79 4.95 -5.03 -0.47
C SER A 79 3.64 -5.76 -0.20
N THR A 80 3.02 -5.47 0.93
CA THR A 80 1.73 -6.01 1.30
C THR A 80 0.81 -4.92 1.84
N ILE A 81 -0.49 -5.06 1.55
CA ILE A 81 -1.56 -4.19 2.05
C ILE A 81 -2.67 -5.07 2.58
N HIS A 82 -3.21 -4.72 3.75
CA HIS A 82 -4.45 -5.29 4.29
C HIS A 82 -5.41 -4.16 4.64
N VAL A 83 -6.69 -4.29 4.26
CA VAL A 83 -7.71 -3.26 4.47
C VAL A 83 -8.96 -3.86 5.11
N SER A 84 -9.47 -3.18 6.14
CA SER A 84 -10.78 -3.36 6.75
C SER A 84 -11.57 -2.06 6.57
N PRO A 85 -12.57 -2.00 5.66
CA PRO A 85 -13.20 -0.73 5.27
C PRO A 85 -14.31 -0.21 6.21
N GLN A 86 -14.64 -0.94 7.28
CA GLN A 86 -15.81 -0.64 8.12
C GLN A 86 -15.73 0.73 8.80
N PRO A 87 -16.71 1.64 8.62
CA PRO A 87 -16.62 3.03 9.09
C PRO A 87 -16.25 3.21 10.57
N GLU A 88 -16.76 2.34 11.44
CA GLU A 88 -16.58 2.44 12.90
C GLU A 88 -15.19 1.95 13.36
N SER A 89 -14.51 1.14 12.55
CA SER A 89 -13.23 0.52 12.90
C SER A 89 -12.28 0.41 11.70
N SER A 90 -12.35 1.36 10.78
CA SER A 90 -11.63 1.26 9.50
C SER A 90 -10.13 1.28 9.73
N TYR A 91 -9.43 0.40 9.01
CA TYR A 91 -8.01 0.14 9.17
C TYR A 91 -7.36 -0.24 7.85
N ALA A 92 -6.15 0.24 7.62
CA ALA A 92 -5.27 -0.27 6.59
C ALA A 92 -3.85 -0.45 7.14
N SER A 93 -3.18 -1.53 6.77
CA SER A 93 -1.73 -1.67 6.93
C SER A 93 -1.05 -1.67 5.57
N PHE A 94 0.18 -1.19 5.55
CA PHE A 94 1.08 -1.26 4.41
C PHE A 94 2.49 -1.61 4.90
N GLU A 95 3.12 -2.58 4.26
CA GLU A 95 4.51 -2.93 4.52
C GLU A 95 5.26 -3.04 3.20
N ALA A 96 6.52 -2.63 3.18
CA ALA A 96 7.38 -2.82 2.02
C ALA A 96 8.84 -3.08 2.43
N VAL A 97 9.47 -4.02 1.73
CA VAL A 97 10.87 -4.41 1.94
C VAL A 97 11.56 -4.56 0.58
N GLY A 98 12.83 -4.18 0.52
CA GLY A 98 13.68 -4.33 -0.68
C GLY A 98 13.59 -3.18 -1.69
N TYR A 99 12.71 -2.20 -1.48
CA TYR A 99 12.71 -0.94 -2.24
C TYR A 99 13.79 0.02 -1.73
N ASP A 100 14.41 0.80 -2.62
CA ASP A 100 15.37 1.83 -2.20
C ASP A 100 14.64 3.05 -1.62
N ILE A 101 14.31 2.99 -0.34
CA ILE A 101 13.72 4.08 0.45
C ILE A 101 14.76 4.73 1.39
N SER A 102 16.05 4.63 1.05
CA SER A 102 17.16 5.04 1.92
C SER A 102 17.36 6.55 2.07
N THR A 103 16.64 7.36 1.30
CA THR A 103 16.66 8.83 1.41
C THR A 103 15.30 9.33 1.88
N ASP A 104 15.29 10.42 2.64
CA ASP A 104 14.05 11.04 3.13
C ASP A 104 13.08 11.39 1.98
N GLU A 105 13.60 11.83 0.83
CA GLU A 105 12.79 12.11 -0.35
C GLU A 105 12.05 10.86 -0.86
N LYS A 106 12.73 9.71 -0.92
CA LYS A 106 12.12 8.45 -1.40
C LYS A 106 11.17 7.85 -0.36
N LEU A 107 11.56 7.90 0.91
CA LEU A 107 10.71 7.48 2.02
C LEU A 107 9.40 8.29 2.07
N ASN A 108 9.51 9.63 2.02
CA ASN A 108 8.35 10.52 2.01
C ASN A 108 7.47 10.26 0.78
N LEU A 109 8.06 10.01 -0.38
CA LEU A 109 7.28 9.67 -1.58
C LEU A 109 6.44 8.38 -1.40
N VAL A 110 7.00 7.33 -0.78
CA VAL A 110 6.21 6.11 -0.47
C VAL A 110 5.08 6.43 0.50
N ILE A 111 5.40 7.12 1.60
CA ILE A 111 4.42 7.50 2.63
C ILE A 111 3.28 8.32 2.00
N GLU A 112 3.59 9.33 1.18
CA GLU A 112 2.60 10.17 0.51
C GLU A 112 1.71 9.36 -0.45
N ARG A 113 2.28 8.44 -1.23
CA ARG A 113 1.52 7.55 -2.11
C ARG A 113 0.54 6.70 -1.32
N VAL A 114 1.00 6.04 -0.25
CA VAL A 114 0.16 5.22 0.64
C VAL A 114 -0.95 6.07 1.27
N LEU A 115 -0.61 7.21 1.86
CA LEU A 115 -1.59 8.12 2.48
C LEU A 115 -2.60 8.66 1.46
N SER A 116 -2.23 8.84 0.20
CA SER A 116 -3.15 9.29 -0.85
C SER A 116 -4.23 8.26 -1.19
N CYS A 117 -3.93 6.97 -1.02
CA CYS A 117 -4.86 5.86 -1.24
C CYS A 117 -5.93 5.80 -0.14
N PHE A 118 -5.57 6.07 1.11
CA PHE A 118 -6.45 5.81 2.26
C PHE A 118 -6.95 7.04 3.01
N ARG A 119 -6.17 8.14 2.97
CA ARG A 119 -6.44 9.41 3.67
C ARG A 119 -6.91 9.22 5.13
N PRO A 120 -6.15 8.49 5.97
CA PRO A 120 -6.55 8.25 7.35
C PRO A 120 -6.48 9.51 8.20
N LYS A 121 -7.27 9.59 9.27
CA LYS A 121 -7.09 10.65 10.28
C LYS A 121 -5.87 10.42 11.15
N GLN A 122 -5.48 9.17 11.35
CA GLN A 122 -4.35 8.78 12.19
C GLN A 122 -3.51 7.73 11.48
N PHE A 123 -2.20 7.89 11.49
CA PHE A 123 -1.28 6.87 11.01
C PHE A 123 0.00 6.84 11.83
N THR A 124 0.66 5.69 11.82
CA THR A 124 2.00 5.49 12.36
C THR A 124 2.91 4.93 11.29
N VAL A 125 4.20 5.25 11.36
CA VAL A 125 5.23 4.71 10.47
C VAL A 125 6.35 4.12 11.35
N ALA A 126 6.78 2.90 11.03
CA ALA A 126 7.96 2.26 11.61
C ALA A 126 8.95 1.92 10.49
N ILE A 127 10.25 2.10 10.78
CA ILE A 127 11.36 1.92 9.84
C ILE A 127 12.49 1.17 10.54
#